data_AF-A0A0R1JQ10-F1
#
_entry.id   AF-A0A0R1JQ10-F1
#
_cell.length_a   1.000
_cell.length_b   1.000
_cell.length_c   1.000
_cell.angle_alpha   90.00
_cell.angle_beta   90.00
_cell.angle_gamma   90.00
#
_symmetry.space_group_name_H-M   'P 1'
#
loop_
_entity.id
_entity.type
_entity.pdbx_description
1 polymer ?
#
loop_
_entity_poly.entity_id
_entity_poly.type
_entity_poly.pdbx_seq_one_letter_code
_entity_poly.pdbx_strand_id
1 'polypeptide(L)'
;MKNALLTHHNPITESAKLRKRFKVMQYQSDRIIRTESSRVMSQQAIVNAKQAGFKKVVWVANSGACSICAPHDGDVYTMAQAEGLIPAHPNCLCSWAGYDEEDE
;
A
#
# COMPACT_ATOMS: atom_id res chain seq x y z
N MET A 1 -1.58 -6.56 -16.13
CA MET A 1 -2.12 -5.74 -15.02
C MET A 1 -2.92 -6.56 -14.02
N LYS A 2 -3.95 -7.34 -14.41
CA LYS A 2 -4.68 -8.22 -13.46
C LYS A 2 -3.72 -9.07 -12.60
N ASN A 3 -2.74 -9.71 -13.23
CA ASN A 3 -1.77 -10.54 -12.51
C ASN A 3 -0.88 -9.74 -11.55
N ALA A 4 -0.61 -8.46 -11.83
CA ALA A 4 0.22 -7.63 -10.95
C ALA A 4 -0.55 -7.04 -9.76
N LEU A 5 -1.86 -6.84 -9.88
CA LEU A 5 -2.65 -6.10 -8.89
C LEU A 5 -3.61 -6.99 -8.10
N LEU A 6 -4.16 -8.04 -8.73
CA LEU A 6 -5.23 -8.86 -8.15
C LEU A 6 -4.77 -10.27 -7.80
N THR A 7 -3.68 -10.74 -8.39
CA THR A 7 -3.12 -12.05 -8.06
C THR A 7 -1.87 -11.86 -7.21
N HIS A 8 -1.57 -12.80 -6.31
CA HIS A 8 -0.38 -12.79 -5.44
C HIS A 8 0.95 -13.00 -6.21
N HIS A 9 1.02 -12.60 -7.48
CA HIS A 9 2.24 -12.63 -8.29
C HIS A 9 3.02 -11.34 -8.09
N ASN A 10 4.34 -11.42 -8.27
CA ASN A 10 5.20 -10.24 -8.18
C ASN A 10 4.82 -9.20 -9.26
N PRO A 11 4.45 -7.96 -8.88
CA PRO A 11 4.01 -6.93 -9.82
C PRO A 11 5.06 -6.54 -10.87
N ILE A 12 6.36 -6.67 -10.55
CA ILE A 12 7.46 -6.31 -11.46
C ILE A 12 7.48 -7.16 -12.74
N THR A 13 6.97 -8.39 -12.68
CA THR A 13 6.89 -9.28 -13.85
C THR A 13 6.08 -8.67 -15.00
N GLU A 14 5.16 -7.76 -14.70
CA GLU A 14 4.31 -7.09 -15.70
C GLU A 14 4.87 -5.73 -16.16
N SER A 15 5.99 -5.26 -15.60
CA SER A 15 6.57 -3.94 -15.91
C SER A 15 6.97 -3.78 -17.38
N ALA A 16 7.47 -4.85 -18.01
CA ALA A 16 7.83 -4.84 -19.43
C ALA A 16 6.65 -4.46 -20.34
N LYS A 17 5.42 -4.79 -19.94
CA LYS A 17 4.20 -4.42 -20.66
C LYS A 17 3.93 -2.92 -20.57
N LEU A 18 4.09 -2.31 -19.37
CA LEU A 18 3.99 -0.86 -19.21
C LEU A 18 5.07 -0.14 -19.99
N ARG A 19 6.31 -0.62 -19.92
CA ARG A 19 7.44 -0.05 -20.65
C ARG A 19 7.15 0.03 -22.15
N LYS A 20 6.69 -1.08 -22.75
CA LYS A 20 6.33 -1.14 -24.18
C LYS A 20 5.16 -0.22 -24.52
N ARG A 21 4.13 -0.17 -23.65
CA ARG A 21 2.93 0.63 -23.88
C ARG A 21 3.19 2.14 -23.82
N PHE A 22 3.93 2.58 -22.81
CA PHE A 22 4.16 4.00 -22.54
C PHE A 22 5.47 4.53 -23.13
N LYS A 23 6.31 3.67 -23.72
CA LYS A 23 7.62 4.01 -24.30
C LYS A 23 8.52 4.77 -23.30
N VAL A 24 8.53 4.31 -22.06
CA VAL A 24 9.31 4.91 -20.96
C VAL A 24 10.51 4.05 -20.59
N MET A 25 11.42 4.62 -19.80
CA MET A 25 12.54 3.88 -19.20
C MET A 25 12.04 2.86 -18.19
N GLN A 26 12.81 1.78 -17.98
CA GLN A 26 12.46 0.69 -17.07
C GLN A 26 12.14 1.17 -15.65
N TYR A 27 12.93 2.09 -15.11
CA TYR A 27 12.68 2.63 -13.77
C TYR A 27 11.29 3.28 -13.65
N GLN A 28 10.84 3.99 -14.69
CA GLN A 28 9.54 4.66 -14.68
C GLN A 28 8.40 3.63 -14.66
N SER A 29 8.51 2.56 -15.47
CA SER A 29 7.50 1.49 -15.49
C SER A 29 7.49 0.69 -14.18
N ASP A 30 8.68 0.39 -13.63
CA ASP A 30 8.83 -0.32 -12.34
C ASP A 30 8.23 0.49 -11.19
N ARG A 31 8.49 1.79 -11.15
CA ARG A 31 7.95 2.69 -10.12
C ARG A 31 6.42 2.73 -10.19
N ILE A 32 5.85 2.91 -11.39
CA ILE A 32 4.40 2.97 -11.58
C ILE A 32 3.72 1.68 -11.07
N ILE A 33 4.24 0.51 -11.45
CA ILE A 33 3.58 -0.75 -11.10
C ILE A 33 3.73 -1.09 -9.62
N ARG A 34 4.86 -0.74 -8.98
CA ARG A 34 5.04 -0.89 -7.53
C ARG A 34 4.09 0.02 -6.76
N THR A 35 4.03 1.29 -7.12
CA THR A 35 3.16 2.26 -6.44
C THR A 35 1.69 1.87 -6.60
N GLU A 36 1.26 1.46 -7.80
CA GLU A 36 -0.14 1.04 -8.00
C GLU A 36 -0.47 -0.25 -7.26
N SER A 37 0.45 -1.22 -7.23
CA SER A 37 0.28 -2.45 -6.46
C SER A 37 0.15 -2.15 -4.96
N SER A 38 1.01 -1.29 -4.41
CA SER A 38 0.93 -0.84 -3.02
C SER A 38 -0.40 -0.13 -2.72
N ARG A 39 -0.87 0.74 -3.62
CA ARG A 39 -2.15 1.45 -3.49
C ARG A 39 -3.35 0.49 -3.47
N VAL A 40 -3.36 -0.51 -4.34
CA VAL A 40 -4.44 -1.51 -4.36
C VAL A 40 -4.42 -2.36 -3.09
N MET A 41 -3.23 -2.80 -2.66
CA MET A 41 -3.07 -3.59 -1.43
C MET A 41 -3.49 -2.81 -0.18
N SER A 42 -3.11 -1.53 -0.07
CA SER A 42 -3.49 -0.68 1.07
C SER A 42 -5.00 -0.44 1.11
N GLN A 43 -5.61 -0.15 -0.03
CA GLN A 43 -7.06 0.00 -0.13
C GLN A 43 -7.79 -1.29 0.27
N GLN A 44 -7.29 -2.45 -0.19
CA GLN A 44 -7.86 -3.75 0.20
C GLN A 44 -7.70 -4.03 1.70
N ALA A 45 -6.59 -3.62 2.31
CA ALA A 45 -6.39 -3.78 3.76
C ALA A 45 -7.43 -3.00 4.57
N ILE A 46 -7.78 -1.77 4.16
CA ILE A 46 -8.86 -0.98 4.78
C ILE A 46 -10.21 -1.69 4.61
N VAL A 47 -10.52 -2.18 3.41
CA VAL A 47 -11.76 -2.92 3.14
C VAL A 47 -11.83 -4.18 4.00
N ASN A 48 -10.74 -4.93 4.11
CA ASN A 48 -10.66 -6.14 4.92
C ASN A 48 -10.87 -5.83 6.41
N ALA A 49 -10.21 -4.79 6.92
CA ALA A 49 -10.38 -4.35 8.31
C ALA A 49 -11.84 -3.97 8.59
N LYS A 50 -12.47 -3.20 7.68
CA LYS A 50 -13.88 -2.83 7.78
C LYS A 50 -14.80 -4.06 7.76
N GLN A 51 -14.54 -5.04 6.90
CA GLN A 51 -15.31 -6.29 6.82
C GLN A 51 -15.14 -7.15 8.07
N ALA A 52 -13.97 -7.11 8.70
CA ALA A 52 -13.70 -7.80 9.96
C ALA A 52 -14.29 -7.09 11.20
N GLY A 53 -14.94 -5.92 11.03
CA GLY A 53 -15.63 -5.20 12.10
C GLY A 53 -14.81 -4.08 12.77
N PHE A 54 -13.56 -3.85 12.34
CA PHE A 54 -12.76 -2.75 12.87
C PHE A 54 -13.30 -1.40 12.42
N LYS A 55 -13.18 -0.39 13.29
CA LYS A 55 -13.55 1.02 13.01
C LYS A 55 -12.35 1.90 12.67
N LYS A 56 -11.15 1.47 13.07
CA LYS A 56 -9.89 2.16 12.87
C LYS A 56 -8.85 1.21 12.30
N VAL A 57 -7.80 1.79 11.74
CA VAL A 57 -6.59 1.08 11.31
C VAL A 57 -5.38 1.78 11.87
N VAL A 58 -4.30 1.02 12.08
CA VAL A 58 -3.00 1.53 12.50
C VAL A 58 -2.02 1.46 11.34
N TRP A 59 -1.21 2.52 11.18
CA TRP A 59 -0.13 2.54 10.23
C TRP A 59 1.00 1.64 10.72
N VAL A 60 1.37 0.65 9.91
CA VAL A 60 2.48 -0.26 10.18
C VAL A 60 3.61 0.08 9.22
N ALA A 61 4.68 0.65 9.76
CA ALA A 61 5.89 0.93 9.01
C ALA A 61 6.75 -0.34 8.89
N ASN A 62 7.46 -0.47 7.77
CA ASN A 62 8.41 -1.56 7.61
C ASN A 62 9.63 -1.36 8.55
N SER A 63 10.27 -2.44 8.99
CA SER A 63 11.49 -2.44 9.83
C SER A 63 12.63 -1.51 9.34
N GLY A 64 12.70 -1.25 8.04
CA GLY A 64 13.62 -0.28 7.41
C GLY A 64 12.91 0.97 6.90
N ALA A 65 11.94 1.50 7.64
CA ALA A 65 11.14 2.65 7.21
C ALA A 65 12.01 3.86 6.88
N CYS A 66 11.63 4.57 5.82
CA CYS A 66 12.27 5.84 5.47
C CYS A 66 11.91 6.92 6.50
N SER A 67 12.62 8.04 6.46
CA SER A 67 12.34 9.20 7.32
C SER A 67 10.95 9.83 7.13
N ILE A 68 10.25 9.51 6.03
CA ILE A 68 8.88 9.97 5.77
C ILE A 68 7.87 9.08 6.52
N CYS A 69 8.08 7.76 6.54
CA CYS A 69 7.12 6.82 7.09
C CYS A 69 7.38 6.41 8.53
N ALA A 70 8.64 6.44 8.98
CA ALA A 70 8.99 6.08 10.35
C ALA A 70 8.23 6.89 11.41
N PRO A 71 7.97 8.22 11.23
CA PRO A 71 7.19 9.00 12.19
C PRO A 71 5.71 8.59 12.30
N HIS A 72 5.18 7.87 11.31
CA HIS A 72 3.78 7.43 11.30
C HIS A 72 3.57 6.06 11.93
N ASP A 73 4.63 5.35 12.29
CA ASP A 73 4.50 3.99 12.83
C ASP A 73 3.69 4.01 14.13
N GLY A 74 2.60 3.25 14.17
CA GLY A 74 1.67 3.23 15.29
C GLY A 74 0.58 4.30 15.26
N ASP A 75 0.60 5.25 14.32
CA ASP A 75 -0.47 6.24 14.19
C ASP A 75 -1.79 5.55 13.82
N VAL A 76 -2.86 5.91 14.55
CA VAL A 76 -4.20 5.34 14.37
C VAL A 76 -5.08 6.29 13.57
N TYR A 77 -5.73 5.76 12.55
CA TYR A 77 -6.59 6.51 11.63
C TYR A 77 -7.99 5.90 11.59
N THR A 78 -9.00 6.74 11.43
CA THR A 78 -10.32 6.28 10.98
C THR A 78 -10.22 5.74 9.56
N MET A 79 -11.14 4.85 9.15
CA MET A 79 -11.16 4.32 7.79
C MET A 79 -11.14 5.42 6.71
N ALA A 80 -11.88 6.51 6.93
CA ALA A 80 -11.93 7.63 6.00
C ALA A 80 -10.62 8.44 5.93
N GLN A 81 -9.90 8.56 7.04
CA GLN A 81 -8.58 9.22 7.04
C GLN A 81 -7.52 8.34 6.38
N ALA A 82 -7.59 7.02 6.56
CA ALA A 82 -6.61 6.08 6.03
C ALA A 82 -6.65 5.95 4.50
N GLU A 83 -7.80 6.20 3.87
CA GLU A 83 -7.98 6.09 2.43
C GLU A 83 -6.99 6.99 1.67
N GLY A 84 -6.14 6.36 0.86
CA GLY A 84 -5.21 7.06 -0.02
C GLY A 84 -3.90 7.54 0.64
N LEU A 85 -3.69 7.37 1.95
CA LEU A 85 -2.43 7.78 2.57
C LEU A 85 -1.27 6.83 2.23
N ILE A 86 -1.54 5.53 2.13
CA ILE A 86 -0.56 4.53 1.69
C ILE A 86 -0.85 4.19 0.23
N PRO A 87 0.15 4.28 -0.68
CA PRO A 87 1.55 4.65 -0.44
C PRO A 87 1.76 6.18 -0.31
N ALA A 88 2.51 6.61 0.71
CA ALA A 88 2.84 8.04 0.93
C ALA A 88 3.86 8.60 -0.07
N HIS A 89 4.71 7.73 -0.63
CA HIS A 89 5.75 8.11 -1.57
C HIS A 89 6.04 6.95 -2.54
N PRO A 90 6.77 7.19 -3.63
CA PRO A 90 7.19 6.10 -4.51
C PRO A 90 8.00 5.04 -3.76
N ASN A 91 7.73 3.76 -4.06
CA ASN A 91 8.33 2.60 -3.39
C ASN A 91 8.05 2.52 -1.86
N CYS A 92 6.98 3.14 -1.36
CA CYS A 92 6.54 2.93 0.01
C CYS A 92 6.17 1.45 0.23
N LEU A 93 6.57 0.91 1.39
CA LEU A 93 6.34 -0.48 1.79
C LEU A 93 5.52 -0.58 3.08
N CYS A 94 4.89 0.52 3.50
CA CYS A 94 4.03 0.53 4.68
C CYS A 94 2.68 -0.13 4.38
N SER A 95 1.98 -0.52 5.42
CA SER A 95 0.70 -1.20 5.34
C SER A 95 -0.26 -0.76 6.45
N TRP A 96 -1.53 -1.15 6.30
CA TRP A 96 -2.54 -0.99 7.34
C TRP A 96 -2.76 -2.30 8.10
N ALA A 97 -2.99 -2.20 9.40
CA ALA A 97 -3.54 -3.26 10.22
C ALA A 97 -4.84 -2.79 10.91
N GLY A 98 -5.78 -3.70 11.16
CA GLY A 98 -6.97 -3.39 11.96
C GLY A 98 -6.56 -2.99 13.37
N TYR A 99 -7.19 -1.95 13.91
CA TYR A 99 -6.92 -1.45 15.25
C TYR A 99 -8.22 -1.47 16.06
N ASP A 100 -8.14 -2.07 17.24
CA ASP A 100 -9.18 -2.01 18.26
C ASP A 100 -8.57 -1.36 19.51
N GLU A 101 -9.34 -0.53 20.20
CA GLU A 101 -8.92 -0.02 21.51
C GLU A 101 -9.20 -1.16 22.48
N GLU A 102 -8.17 -1.79 23.03
CA GLU A 102 -8.37 -2.67 24.18
C GLU A 102 -8.94 -1.81 25.30
N ASP A 103 -10.21 -2.05 25.65
CA ASP A 103 -10.79 -1.55 26.89
C ASP A 103 -10.01 -2.21 28.04
N GLU A 104 -9.10 -1.47 28.69
CA GLU A 104 -8.64 -1.79 30.04
C GLU A 104 -9.79 -1.71 31.05
#